data_AF-A0AB39RVZ1-F1
#
_entry.id   AF-A0AB39RVZ1-F1
#
_cell.length_a   1.000
_cell.length_b   1.000
_cell.length_c   1.000
_cell.angle_alpha   90.00
_cell.angle_beta   90.00
_cell.angle_gamma   90.00
#
_symmetry.space_group_name_H-M   'P 1'
#
loop_
_entity.id
_entity.type
_entity.pdbx_description
1 polymer ?
#
loop_
_entity_poly.entity_id
_entity_poly.type
_entity_poly.pdbx_seq_one_letter_code
_entity_poly.pdbx_strand_id
1 'polypeptide(L)'
;MTSSTTNTPGTASTFSIGGEHRVTRLGFGAMRLAAEPGPEREAAIAVARRAVELGVTLIDTAHMYGWGANEELLAEALCPYPDDLLITTKVGVTQSGPEGWAYDARPESLREQVEQGLYRLRTERVGLLQLHRIDPKVPVAEQVGALRELQLEGKIGHIGLSEVTTVQLAEARQTAEIASVQNRYNLFDRDHESVLEACEATGIAFLPWRPVAAAANSGQASALATVATELGATAHQVLLAWLLARSPVVLPIPGTASLAHLEENLAAADLRLTDSQRQRLNRTAVPA
;
A
#
# COMPACT_ATOMS: atom_id res chain seq x y z
N MET A 1 20.69 5.48 -24.62
CA MET A 1 19.84 4.47 -25.29
C MET A 1 18.51 4.47 -24.57
N THR A 2 17.48 5.06 -25.18
CA THR A 2 16.13 5.15 -24.63
C THR A 2 15.47 3.78 -24.70
N SER A 3 15.39 3.08 -23.57
CA SER A 3 14.68 1.81 -23.47
C SER A 3 13.18 2.07 -23.60
N SER A 4 12.65 1.88 -24.80
CA SER A 4 11.22 1.80 -25.08
C SER A 4 10.64 0.56 -24.39
N THR A 5 9.85 0.75 -23.35
CA THR A 5 9.04 -0.31 -22.75
C THR A 5 7.87 -0.62 -23.68
N THR A 6 8.04 -1.63 -24.50
CA THR A 6 6.96 -2.24 -25.29
C THR A 6 5.97 -2.90 -24.35
N ASN A 7 4.79 -2.27 -24.21
CA ASN A 7 3.68 -2.75 -23.40
C ASN A 7 3.04 -3.95 -24.10
N THR A 8 3.33 -5.16 -23.62
CA THR A 8 2.74 -6.41 -24.12
C THR A 8 1.39 -6.67 -23.40
N PRO A 9 0.35 -7.20 -24.06
CA PRO A 9 -0.97 -7.40 -23.44
C PRO A 9 -0.97 -8.49 -22.36
N GLY A 10 -1.70 -8.28 -21.26
CA GLY A 10 -2.10 -9.35 -20.31
C GLY A 10 -1.20 -9.58 -19.08
N THR A 11 -0.14 -8.80 -18.88
CA THR A 11 0.65 -8.86 -17.63
C THR A 11 0.36 -7.64 -16.76
N ALA A 12 0.00 -7.84 -15.50
CA ALA A 12 -0.10 -6.78 -14.51
C ALA A 12 1.14 -5.87 -14.60
N SER A 13 0.94 -4.57 -14.79
CA SER A 13 2.06 -3.63 -14.86
C SER A 13 2.86 -3.71 -13.57
N THR A 14 4.19 -3.67 -13.66
CA THR A 14 5.10 -3.81 -12.51
C THR A 14 5.76 -2.49 -12.16
N PHE A 15 6.27 -2.40 -10.94
CA PHE A 15 7.08 -1.28 -10.44
C PHE A 15 8.27 -1.80 -9.63
N SER A 16 9.41 -1.11 -9.62
CA SER A 16 10.58 -1.50 -8.81
C SER A 16 10.69 -0.60 -7.58
N ILE A 17 10.33 -1.14 -6.41
CA ILE A 17 10.48 -0.44 -5.12
C ILE A 17 11.97 -0.19 -4.87
N GLY A 18 12.33 1.06 -4.57
CA GLY A 18 13.72 1.48 -4.41
C GLY A 18 14.59 1.25 -5.65
N GLY A 19 13.99 1.12 -6.84
CA GLY A 19 14.72 0.81 -8.09
C GLY A 19 15.19 -0.64 -8.22
N GLU A 20 14.99 -1.49 -7.21
CA GLU A 20 15.58 -2.83 -7.14
C GLU A 20 14.51 -3.93 -7.09
N HIS A 21 13.56 -3.84 -6.14
CA HIS A 21 12.62 -4.93 -5.87
C HIS A 21 11.35 -4.81 -6.72
N ARG A 22 11.24 -5.65 -7.76
CA ARG A 22 10.14 -5.62 -8.72
C ARG A 22 8.88 -6.24 -8.13
N VAL A 23 7.79 -5.48 -8.13
CA VAL A 23 6.45 -5.93 -7.70
C VAL A 23 5.38 -5.68 -8.75
N THR A 24 4.28 -6.42 -8.70
CA THR A 24 3.03 -6.06 -9.38
C THR A 24 2.47 -4.75 -8.82
N ARG A 25 1.92 -3.90 -9.69
CA ARG A 25 1.37 -2.60 -9.24
C ARG A 25 0.05 -2.73 -8.51
N LEU A 26 -0.67 -3.84 -8.64
CA LEU A 26 -1.82 -4.11 -7.80
C LEU A 26 -1.38 -5.08 -6.69
N GLY A 27 -1.30 -4.55 -5.48
CA GLY A 27 -0.96 -5.29 -4.27
C GLY A 27 -2.19 -5.70 -3.47
N PHE A 28 -1.98 -6.17 -2.24
CA PHE A 28 -3.04 -6.58 -1.33
C PHE A 28 -2.86 -5.99 0.06
N GLY A 29 -3.92 -5.37 0.60
CA GLY A 29 -3.94 -4.83 1.96
C GLY A 29 -4.52 -5.83 2.95
N ALA A 30 -3.71 -6.32 3.89
CA ALA A 30 -4.08 -7.38 4.83
C ALA A 30 -4.93 -6.90 6.03
N MET A 31 -5.18 -5.59 6.17
CA MET A 31 -5.93 -5.00 7.29
C MET A 31 -7.32 -5.63 7.51
N ARG A 32 -7.96 -6.17 6.47
CA ARG A 32 -9.29 -6.79 6.53
C ARG A 32 -9.26 -8.27 6.94
N LEU A 33 -8.08 -8.88 7.02
CA LEU A 33 -7.94 -10.27 7.43
C LEU A 33 -8.18 -10.39 8.93
N ALA A 34 -9.12 -11.26 9.31
CA ALA A 34 -9.40 -11.60 10.70
C ALA A 34 -8.20 -12.33 11.30
N ALA A 35 -7.36 -11.58 12.01
CA ALA A 35 -6.09 -12.07 12.54
C ALA A 35 -6.22 -12.77 13.89
N GLU A 36 -7.23 -12.37 14.67
CA GLU A 36 -7.50 -12.91 16.00
C GLU A 36 -7.90 -14.40 15.94
N PRO A 37 -7.61 -15.17 17.00
CA PRO A 37 -8.07 -16.55 17.09
C PRO A 37 -9.59 -16.66 16.94
N GLY A 38 -10.04 -17.48 15.99
CA GLY A 38 -11.46 -17.66 15.74
C GLY A 38 -11.74 -18.40 14.43
N PRO A 39 -13.02 -18.72 14.16
CA PRO A 39 -13.42 -19.49 12.98
C PRO A 39 -13.10 -18.77 11.66
N GLU A 40 -12.98 -17.44 11.67
CA GLU A 40 -12.69 -16.63 10.48
C GLU A 40 -11.20 -16.61 10.11
N ARG A 41 -10.31 -17.07 11.02
CA ARG A 41 -8.86 -17.02 10.83
C ARG A 41 -8.38 -17.93 9.71
N GLU A 42 -8.95 -19.14 9.59
CA GLU A 42 -8.63 -20.07 8.50
C GLU A 42 -9.00 -19.48 7.13
N ALA A 43 -10.15 -18.79 7.05
CA ALA A 43 -10.56 -18.10 5.83
C ALA A 43 -9.61 -16.94 5.49
N ALA A 44 -9.14 -16.19 6.49
CA ALA A 44 -8.16 -15.13 6.31
C ALA A 44 -6.81 -15.67 5.79
N ILE A 45 -6.34 -16.80 6.30
CA ILE A 45 -5.15 -17.50 5.78
C ILE A 45 -5.35 -17.92 4.33
N ALA A 46 -6.52 -18.49 4.00
CA ALA A 46 -6.84 -18.89 2.63
C ALA A 46 -6.82 -17.68 1.67
N VAL A 47 -7.33 -16.52 2.08
CA VAL A 47 -7.29 -15.28 1.28
C VAL A 47 -5.85 -14.80 1.06
N ALA A 48 -5.01 -14.80 2.11
CA ALA A 48 -3.60 -14.40 1.99
C ALA A 48 -2.83 -15.31 1.01
N ARG A 49 -3.00 -16.63 1.12
CA ARG A 49 -2.41 -17.61 0.19
C ARG A 49 -2.90 -17.40 -1.23
N ARG A 50 -4.22 -17.24 -1.39
CA ARG A 50 -4.83 -17.03 -2.70
C ARG A 50 -4.32 -15.76 -3.39
N ALA A 51 -4.04 -14.69 -2.63
CA ALA A 51 -3.48 -13.47 -3.21
C ALA A 51 -2.14 -13.74 -3.90
N VAL A 52 -1.24 -14.46 -3.22
CA VAL A 52 0.06 -14.87 -3.77
C VAL A 52 -0.10 -15.84 -4.95
N GLU A 53 -0.98 -16.83 -4.85
CA GLU A 53 -1.28 -17.76 -5.96
C GLU A 53 -1.77 -17.05 -7.23
N LEU A 54 -2.48 -15.92 -7.06
CA LEU A 54 -2.97 -15.08 -8.15
C LEU A 54 -1.92 -14.06 -8.65
N GLY A 55 -0.68 -14.14 -8.15
CA GLY A 55 0.45 -13.34 -8.61
C GLY A 55 0.61 -11.99 -7.90
N VAL A 56 0.00 -11.79 -6.73
CA VAL A 56 0.30 -10.62 -5.89
C VAL A 56 1.70 -10.77 -5.30
N THR A 57 2.56 -9.79 -5.57
CA THR A 57 3.93 -9.76 -5.04
C THR A 57 4.17 -8.62 -4.05
N LEU A 58 3.13 -7.86 -3.69
CA LEU A 58 3.17 -6.80 -2.68
C LEU A 58 2.01 -6.99 -1.69
N ILE A 59 2.33 -7.33 -0.44
CA ILE A 59 1.34 -7.45 0.64
C ILE A 59 1.65 -6.43 1.73
N ASP A 60 0.65 -5.61 2.06
CA ASP A 60 0.71 -4.58 3.09
C ASP A 60 0.04 -5.02 4.38
N THR A 61 0.77 -4.93 5.49
CA THR A 61 0.30 -5.10 6.87
C THR A 61 0.81 -3.95 7.75
N ALA A 62 0.58 -4.00 9.07
CA ALA A 62 1.10 -3.05 10.04
C ALA A 62 1.07 -3.65 11.44
N HIS A 63 1.99 -3.20 12.32
CA HIS A 63 1.92 -3.52 13.75
C HIS A 63 0.56 -3.17 14.36
N MET A 64 -0.05 -2.04 13.96
CA MET A 64 -1.36 -1.61 14.48
C MET A 64 -2.51 -2.60 14.14
N TYR A 65 -2.35 -3.50 13.17
CA TYR A 65 -3.40 -4.43 12.76
C TYR A 65 -3.44 -5.62 13.72
N GLY A 66 -4.35 -5.54 14.70
CA GLY A 66 -4.41 -6.52 15.79
C GLY A 66 -3.15 -6.51 16.67
N TRP A 67 -2.47 -5.36 16.77
CA TRP A 67 -1.25 -5.20 17.58
C TRP A 67 -0.18 -6.27 17.32
N GLY A 68 -0.04 -6.68 16.05
CA GLY A 68 0.89 -7.70 15.58
C GLY A 68 0.22 -9.00 15.13
N ALA A 69 -1.04 -9.26 15.49
CA ALA A 69 -1.72 -10.49 15.09
C ALA A 69 -1.78 -10.66 13.57
N ASN A 70 -1.93 -9.57 12.81
CA ASN A 70 -1.98 -9.63 11.34
C ASN A 70 -0.62 -10.01 10.72
N GLU A 71 0.49 -9.58 11.33
CA GLU A 71 1.84 -10.00 10.93
C GLU A 71 2.04 -11.50 11.17
N GLU A 72 1.61 -12.01 12.32
CA GLU A 72 1.67 -13.43 12.65
C GLU A 72 0.80 -14.29 11.71
N LEU A 73 -0.39 -13.80 11.35
CA LEU A 73 -1.26 -14.46 10.38
C LEU A 73 -0.58 -14.59 9.02
N LEU A 74 0.06 -13.53 8.53
CA LEU A 74 0.76 -13.57 7.25
C LEU A 74 1.96 -14.52 7.28
N ALA A 75 2.72 -14.55 8.38
CA ALA A 75 3.80 -15.50 8.55
C ALA A 75 3.31 -16.96 8.55
N GLU A 76 2.20 -17.26 9.24
CA GLU A 76 1.60 -18.59 9.20
C GLU A 76 1.08 -18.96 7.80
N ALA A 77 0.48 -18.00 7.10
CA ALA A 77 -0.08 -18.25 5.79
C ALA A 77 1.01 -18.50 4.74
N LEU A 78 2.12 -17.75 4.81
CA LEU A 78 3.03 -17.57 3.68
C LEU A 78 4.46 -18.03 3.94
N CYS A 79 4.87 -18.38 5.17
CA CYS A 79 6.21 -18.93 5.40
C CYS A 79 6.34 -20.39 4.89
N PRO A 80 7.48 -20.77 4.28
CA PRO A 80 8.56 -19.87 3.80
C PRO A 80 8.06 -18.98 2.65
N TYR A 81 8.36 -17.68 2.72
CA TYR A 81 7.87 -16.70 1.76
C TYR A 81 8.43 -16.97 0.35
N PRO A 82 7.64 -16.73 -0.71
CA PRO A 82 8.17 -16.68 -2.08
C PRO A 82 9.26 -15.61 -2.22
N ASP A 83 10.28 -15.88 -3.03
CA ASP A 83 11.44 -14.98 -3.21
C ASP A 83 11.06 -13.60 -3.80
N ASP A 84 10.00 -13.55 -4.60
CA ASP A 84 9.50 -12.35 -5.26
C ASP A 84 8.42 -11.61 -4.44
N LEU A 85 8.04 -12.13 -3.28
CA LEU A 85 7.03 -11.51 -2.42
C LEU A 85 7.66 -10.44 -1.52
N LEU A 86 7.25 -9.19 -1.73
CA LEU A 86 7.56 -8.08 -0.83
C LEU A 86 6.47 -7.91 0.22
N ILE A 87 6.77 -8.29 1.47
CA ILE A 87 5.96 -7.91 2.63
C ILE A 87 6.36 -6.50 3.07
N THR A 88 5.36 -5.62 3.20
CA THR A 88 5.52 -4.33 3.88
C THR A 88 4.75 -4.29 5.18
N THR A 89 5.41 -3.81 6.25
CA THR A 89 4.78 -3.53 7.55
C THR A 89 5.09 -2.11 8.01
N LYS A 90 4.47 -1.70 9.12
CA LYS A 90 4.55 -0.33 9.65
C LYS A 90 4.77 -0.30 11.15
N VAL A 91 5.57 0.68 11.58
CA VAL A 91 5.92 0.98 12.98
C VAL A 91 5.74 2.47 13.29
N GLY A 92 5.99 2.90 14.53
CA GLY A 92 5.91 4.30 14.96
C GLY A 92 4.62 4.64 15.71
N VAL A 93 3.87 3.63 16.13
CA VAL A 93 2.60 3.77 16.85
C VAL A 93 2.52 2.72 17.95
N THR A 94 1.83 3.07 19.04
CA THR A 94 1.60 2.19 20.19
C THR A 94 0.14 2.18 20.60
N GLN A 95 -0.28 1.14 21.30
CA GLN A 95 -1.63 1.04 21.83
C GLN A 95 -1.82 2.02 22.99
N SER A 96 -2.91 2.79 22.97
CA SER A 96 -3.25 3.75 24.00
C SER A 96 -4.69 3.52 24.45
N GLY A 97 -4.86 2.61 25.42
CA GLY A 97 -6.17 2.19 25.93
C GLY A 97 -6.89 1.17 25.03
N PRO A 98 -8.15 0.80 25.36
CA PRO A 98 -8.84 -0.32 24.71
C PRO A 98 -9.05 -0.17 23.20
N GLU A 99 -9.31 1.05 22.72
CA GLU A 99 -9.59 1.32 21.29
C GLU A 99 -8.69 2.42 20.71
N GLY A 100 -7.73 2.92 21.48
CA GLY A 100 -6.90 4.06 21.10
C GLY A 100 -5.50 3.67 20.65
N TRP A 101 -4.85 4.61 19.97
CA TRP A 101 -3.44 4.54 19.60
C TRP A 101 -2.77 5.89 19.87
N ALA A 102 -1.45 5.87 20.03
CA ALA A 102 -0.62 7.06 20.18
C ALA A 102 0.61 6.98 19.27
N TYR A 103 1.20 8.13 18.94
CA TYR A 103 2.50 8.18 18.28
C TYR A 103 3.58 7.63 19.23
N ASP A 104 4.51 6.84 18.68
CA ASP A 104 5.70 6.40 19.39
C ASP A 104 6.83 6.13 18.38
N ALA A 105 7.36 7.23 17.83
CA ALA A 105 8.42 7.19 16.82
C ALA A 105 9.80 7.62 17.35
N ARG A 106 10.00 7.52 18.68
CA ARG A 106 11.32 7.70 19.27
C ARG A 106 12.28 6.61 18.75
N PRO A 107 13.57 6.91 18.49
CA PRO A 107 14.50 5.95 17.92
C PRO A 107 14.55 4.60 18.64
N GLU A 108 14.53 4.60 19.98
CA GLU A 108 14.53 3.38 20.79
C GLU A 108 13.25 2.55 20.59
N SER A 109 12.09 3.20 20.57
CA SER A 109 10.80 2.55 20.34
C SER A 109 10.69 1.96 18.95
N LEU A 110 11.18 2.67 17.93
CA LEU A 110 11.18 2.19 16.54
C LEU A 110 12.02 0.93 16.40
N ARG A 111 13.21 0.91 17.01
CA ARG A 111 14.11 -0.25 17.03
C ARG A 111 13.44 -1.44 17.70
N GLU A 112 12.81 -1.27 18.86
CA GLU A 112 12.05 -2.33 19.53
C GLU A 112 10.88 -2.86 18.68
N GLN A 113 10.08 -1.97 18.09
CA GLN A 113 8.94 -2.36 17.25
C GLN A 113 9.38 -3.13 16.00
N VAL A 114 10.54 -2.78 15.41
CA VAL A 114 11.11 -3.52 14.27
C VAL A 114 11.56 -4.92 14.67
N GLU A 115 12.26 -5.08 15.79
CA GLU A 115 12.65 -6.42 16.29
C GLU A 115 11.42 -7.32 16.53
N GLN A 116 10.37 -6.76 17.12
CA GLN A 116 9.13 -7.49 17.34
C GLN A 116 8.43 -7.84 16.02
N GLY A 117 8.43 -6.93 15.04
CA GLY A 117 7.89 -7.18 13.70
C GLY A 117 8.64 -8.30 12.98
N LEU A 118 9.97 -8.30 13.03
CA LEU A 118 10.82 -9.37 12.49
C LEU A 118 10.48 -10.73 13.10
N TYR A 119 10.35 -10.77 14.43
CA TYR A 119 9.95 -11.98 15.15
C TYR A 119 8.57 -12.49 14.72
N ARG A 120 7.55 -11.62 14.70
CA ARG A 120 6.17 -12.00 14.30
C ARG A 120 6.08 -12.44 12.84
N LEU A 121 6.78 -11.73 11.95
CA LEU A 121 6.87 -12.07 10.52
C LEU A 121 7.78 -13.28 10.24
N ARG A 122 8.52 -13.79 11.22
CA ARG A 122 9.47 -14.90 11.07
C ARG A 122 10.48 -14.66 9.94
N THR A 123 11.03 -13.44 9.88
CA THR A 123 12.05 -13.04 8.90
C THR A 123 13.17 -12.27 9.59
N GLU A 124 14.36 -12.34 9.03
CA GLU A 124 15.52 -11.54 9.48
C GLU A 124 15.54 -10.13 8.83
N ARG A 125 14.74 -9.93 7.77
CA ARG A 125 14.64 -8.65 7.06
C ARG A 125 13.22 -8.38 6.58
N VAL A 126 12.68 -7.20 6.93
CA VAL A 126 11.42 -6.68 6.36
C VAL A 126 11.72 -6.10 4.98
N GLY A 127 10.98 -6.51 3.94
CA GLY A 127 11.21 -6.03 2.56
C GLY A 127 11.02 -4.51 2.42
N LEU A 128 9.93 -3.97 2.94
CA LEU A 128 9.67 -2.53 3.00
C LEU A 128 9.07 -2.16 4.36
N LEU A 129 9.78 -1.36 5.15
CA LEU A 129 9.27 -0.85 6.42
C LEU A 129 8.78 0.58 6.24
N GLN A 130 7.52 0.83 6.62
CA GLN A 130 6.94 2.17 6.55
C GLN A 130 6.85 2.78 7.96
N LEU A 131 7.21 4.05 8.09
CA LEU A 131 6.83 4.81 9.27
C LEU A 131 5.32 5.12 9.18
N HIS A 132 4.53 4.56 10.08
CA HIS A 132 3.07 4.58 9.99
C HIS A 132 2.51 5.99 10.12
N ARG A 133 3.13 6.82 10.95
CA ARG A 133 2.84 8.25 11.10
C ARG A 133 4.11 8.99 11.50
N ILE A 134 4.25 10.23 11.05
CA ILE A 134 5.25 11.16 11.60
C ILE A 134 4.80 11.56 13.00
N ASP A 135 5.60 11.23 14.02
CA ASP A 135 5.36 11.71 15.37
C ASP A 135 5.71 13.21 15.43
N PRO A 136 4.75 14.10 15.77
CA PRO A 136 5.02 15.53 15.83
C PRO A 136 5.96 15.92 16.98
N LYS A 137 6.23 15.02 17.94
CA LYS A 137 7.13 15.24 19.07
C LYS A 137 8.57 14.80 18.80
N VAL A 138 8.83 14.11 17.70
CA VAL A 138 10.15 13.63 17.31
C VAL A 138 10.54 14.26 15.97
N PRO A 139 11.70 14.92 15.85
CA PRO A 139 12.16 15.47 14.57
C PRO A 139 12.14 14.42 13.45
N VAL A 140 11.76 14.80 12.23
CA VAL A 140 11.68 13.86 11.08
C VAL A 140 13.03 13.18 10.85
N ALA A 141 14.13 13.94 10.92
CA ALA A 141 15.48 13.40 10.77
C ALA A 141 15.83 12.32 11.82
N GLU A 142 15.34 12.45 13.06
CA GLU A 142 15.64 11.46 14.12
C GLU A 142 14.89 10.15 13.89
N GLN A 143 13.57 10.22 13.65
CA GLN A 143 12.76 9.01 13.42
C GLN A 143 13.10 8.31 12.10
N VAL A 144 13.35 9.06 11.02
CA VAL A 144 13.81 8.48 9.75
C VAL A 144 15.25 7.97 9.84
N GLY A 145 16.09 8.67 10.61
CA GLY A 145 17.47 8.26 10.90
C GLY A 145 17.53 6.90 11.59
N ALA A 146 16.65 6.66 12.57
CA ALA A 146 16.53 5.36 13.23
C ALA A 146 16.20 4.22 12.25
N LEU A 147 15.28 4.45 11.30
CA LEU A 147 14.98 3.48 10.25
C LEU A 147 16.17 3.27 9.31
N ARG A 148 16.94 4.31 9.00
CA ARG A 148 18.15 4.22 8.19
C ARG A 148 19.23 3.39 8.87
N GLU A 149 19.43 3.53 10.17
CA GLU A 149 20.35 2.68 10.93
C GLU A 149 19.95 1.21 10.85
N LEU A 150 18.67 0.90 11.06
CA LEU A 150 18.14 -0.47 10.94
C LEU A 150 18.25 -1.04 9.52
N GLN A 151 18.16 -0.18 8.50
CA GLN A 151 18.43 -0.56 7.11
C GLN A 151 19.91 -0.90 6.90
N LEU A 152 20.84 -0.11 7.47
CA LEU A 152 22.28 -0.39 7.42
C LEU A 152 22.65 -1.68 8.17
N GLU A 153 21.92 -2.01 9.24
CA GLU A 153 22.03 -3.29 9.96
C GLU A 153 21.46 -4.48 9.18
N GLY A 154 20.82 -4.25 8.03
CA GLY A 154 20.24 -5.30 7.18
C GLY A 154 18.85 -5.77 7.58
N LYS A 155 18.25 -5.18 8.62
CA LYS A 155 16.91 -5.54 9.14
C LYS A 155 15.76 -5.00 8.29
N ILE A 156 16.03 -3.94 7.54
CA ILE A 156 15.06 -3.30 6.63
C ILE A 156 15.61 -3.36 5.21
N GLY A 157 14.75 -3.67 4.25
CA GLY A 157 15.03 -3.57 2.82
C GLY A 157 14.95 -2.13 2.34
N HIS A 158 13.73 -1.61 2.33
CA HIS A 158 13.41 -0.26 1.88
C HIS A 158 12.67 0.51 2.98
N ILE A 159 12.77 1.85 2.95
CA ILE A 159 12.07 2.74 3.89
C ILE A 159 10.92 3.41 3.16
N GLY A 160 9.74 3.41 3.79
CA GLY A 160 8.58 4.16 3.32
C GLY A 160 7.98 5.04 4.42
N LEU A 161 7.05 5.91 4.04
CA LEU A 161 6.36 6.83 4.94
C LEU A 161 4.85 6.75 4.73
N SER A 162 4.06 7.09 5.74
CA SER A 162 2.60 7.15 5.62
C SER A 162 2.01 8.41 6.26
N GLU A 163 0.97 8.95 5.62
CA GLU A 163 0.31 10.24 5.94
C GLU A 163 1.27 11.43 5.99
N VAL A 164 2.12 11.55 4.97
CA VAL A 164 3.09 12.64 4.90
C VAL A 164 2.68 13.72 3.92
N THR A 165 3.01 14.96 4.25
CA THR A 165 2.97 16.10 3.34
C THR A 165 4.19 16.13 2.42
N THR A 166 4.17 16.97 1.38
CA THR A 166 5.35 17.21 0.52
C THR A 166 6.54 17.77 1.30
N VAL A 167 6.28 18.59 2.32
CA VAL A 167 7.31 19.16 3.21
C VAL A 167 7.99 18.06 4.02
N GLN A 168 7.20 17.20 4.68
CA GLN A 168 7.73 16.07 5.46
C GLN A 168 8.46 15.05 4.57
N LEU A 169 7.94 14.78 3.37
CA LEU A 169 8.62 13.92 2.40
C LEU A 169 9.98 14.51 1.99
N ALA A 170 10.05 15.81 1.71
CA ALA A 170 11.29 16.49 1.36
C ALA A 170 12.31 16.49 2.52
N GLU A 171 11.85 16.66 3.76
CA GLU A 171 12.68 16.59 4.96
C GLU A 171 13.23 15.17 5.19
N ALA A 172 12.37 14.15 5.13
CA ALA A 172 12.76 12.75 5.30
C ALA A 172 13.82 12.31 4.26
N ARG A 173 13.68 12.77 3.01
CA ARG A 173 14.62 12.47 1.91
C ARG A 173 16.01 13.08 2.09
N GLN A 174 16.19 14.02 3.01
CA GLN A 174 17.53 14.51 3.38
C GLN A 174 18.26 13.52 4.28
N THR A 175 17.54 12.60 4.92
CA THR A 175 18.08 11.65 5.91
C THR A 175 18.25 10.26 5.33
N ALA A 176 17.28 9.78 4.53
CA ALA A 176 17.31 8.45 3.94
C ALA A 176 16.65 8.42 2.56
N GLU A 177 16.97 7.39 1.78
CA GLU A 177 16.21 7.09 0.57
C GLU A 177 14.81 6.61 0.95
N ILE A 178 13.80 7.28 0.40
CA ILE A 178 12.38 6.94 0.61
C ILE A 178 11.89 6.22 -0.64
N ALA A 179 11.56 4.95 -0.50
CA ALA A 179 11.13 4.08 -1.60
C ALA A 179 9.61 4.08 -1.81
N SER A 180 8.83 4.41 -0.77
CA SER A 180 7.37 4.49 -0.87
C SER A 180 6.74 5.56 0.01
N VAL A 181 5.56 6.03 -0.39
CA VAL A 181 4.63 6.83 0.40
C VAL A 181 3.26 6.18 0.37
N GLN A 182 2.62 6.02 1.53
CA GLN A 182 1.27 5.50 1.68
C GLN A 182 0.33 6.55 2.28
N ASN A 183 -0.46 7.20 1.42
CA ASN A 183 -1.40 8.26 1.82
C ASN A 183 -2.82 7.98 1.34
N ARG A 184 -3.79 8.70 1.90
CA ARG A 184 -5.18 8.64 1.47
C ARG A 184 -5.30 9.19 0.05
N TYR A 185 -5.81 8.38 -0.87
CA TYR A 185 -6.06 8.85 -2.23
C TYR A 185 -7.01 7.89 -2.96
N ASN A 186 -8.00 8.44 -3.66
CA ASN A 186 -8.87 7.72 -4.57
C ASN A 186 -9.50 8.69 -5.58
N LEU A 187 -10.40 8.19 -6.44
CA LEU A 187 -11.04 9.02 -7.46
C LEU A 187 -11.71 10.28 -6.89
N PHE A 188 -12.30 10.17 -5.71
CA PHE A 188 -13.14 11.20 -5.08
C PHE A 188 -12.42 12.00 -3.99
N ASP A 189 -11.23 11.54 -3.56
CA ASP A 189 -10.42 12.14 -2.50
C ASP A 189 -9.00 12.31 -3.02
N ARG A 190 -8.64 13.55 -3.33
CA ARG A 190 -7.37 13.93 -3.98
C ARG A 190 -6.57 14.92 -3.14
N ASP A 191 -6.81 14.97 -1.83
CA ASP A 191 -6.11 15.88 -0.91
C ASP A 191 -4.58 15.72 -0.99
N HIS A 192 -4.10 14.52 -1.33
CA HIS A 192 -2.68 14.19 -1.46
C HIS A 192 -2.16 14.17 -2.90
N GLU A 193 -2.85 14.82 -3.85
CA GLU A 193 -2.41 14.92 -5.26
C GLU A 193 -0.98 15.47 -5.38
N SER A 194 -0.65 16.52 -4.62
CA SER A 194 0.69 17.12 -4.61
C SER A 194 1.78 16.15 -4.11
N VAL A 195 1.44 15.24 -3.19
CA VAL A 195 2.36 14.21 -2.70
C VAL A 195 2.55 13.13 -3.75
N LEU A 196 1.48 12.73 -4.44
CA LEU A 196 1.58 11.82 -5.58
C LEU A 196 2.46 12.40 -6.69
N GLU A 197 2.26 13.66 -7.06
CA GLU A 197 3.09 14.34 -8.07
C GLU A 197 4.56 14.40 -7.67
N ALA A 198 4.85 14.67 -6.39
CA ALA A 198 6.21 14.63 -5.87
C ALA A 198 6.83 13.22 -5.93
N CYS A 199 6.04 12.18 -5.65
CA CYS A 199 6.45 10.79 -5.76
C CYS A 199 6.74 10.41 -7.22
N GLU A 200 5.87 10.79 -8.15
CA GLU A 200 6.04 10.55 -9.59
C GLU A 200 7.31 11.22 -10.13
N ALA A 201 7.54 12.49 -9.76
CA ALA A 201 8.72 13.24 -10.18
C ALA A 201 10.05 12.64 -9.69
N THR A 202 10.00 11.75 -8.69
CA THR A 202 11.19 11.21 -8.01
C THR A 202 11.27 9.69 -8.03
N GLY A 203 10.33 9.01 -8.71
CA GLY A 203 10.31 7.56 -8.81
C GLY A 203 9.98 6.83 -7.50
N ILE A 204 9.25 7.46 -6.59
CA ILE A 204 8.83 6.87 -5.31
C ILE A 204 7.47 6.18 -5.50
N ALA A 205 7.31 4.96 -5.00
CA ALA A 205 6.03 4.27 -5.04
C ALA A 205 4.97 5.00 -4.21
N PHE A 206 3.78 5.17 -4.75
CA PHE A 206 2.64 5.75 -4.05
C PHE A 206 1.57 4.68 -3.81
N LEU A 207 1.36 4.28 -2.56
CA LEU A 207 0.40 3.26 -2.15
C LEU A 207 -0.86 3.94 -1.61
N PRO A 208 -1.96 4.06 -2.38
CA PRO A 208 -3.17 4.66 -1.89
C PRO A 208 -3.87 3.76 -0.87
N TRP A 209 -4.08 4.24 0.36
CA TRP A 209 -5.02 3.61 1.29
C TRP A 209 -6.44 4.18 1.08
N ARG A 210 -7.46 3.35 1.37
CA ARG A 210 -8.85 3.54 0.87
C ARG A 210 -8.90 3.77 -0.65
N PRO A 211 -8.34 2.86 -1.46
CA PRO A 211 -8.29 3.00 -2.92
C PRO A 211 -9.70 2.94 -3.57
N VAL A 212 -10.67 2.32 -2.88
CA VAL A 212 -12.07 2.26 -3.29
C VAL A 212 -12.91 3.06 -2.29
N ALA A 213 -13.73 3.96 -2.81
CA ALA A 213 -14.63 4.79 -2.05
C ALA A 213 -16.03 4.81 -2.68
N ALA A 214 -17.05 4.95 -1.84
CA ALA A 214 -18.42 5.13 -2.31
C ALA A 214 -18.59 6.51 -2.96
N ALA A 215 -19.40 6.58 -4.02
CA ALA A 215 -19.80 7.85 -4.60
C ALA A 215 -20.62 8.66 -3.59
N ALA A 216 -20.28 9.94 -3.41
CA ALA A 216 -20.96 10.83 -2.48
C ALA A 216 -22.22 11.48 -3.07
N ASN A 217 -22.37 11.47 -4.40
CA ASN A 217 -23.51 12.08 -5.09
C ASN A 217 -23.92 11.30 -6.36
N SER A 218 -25.11 11.61 -6.88
CA SER A 218 -25.70 10.96 -8.06
C SER A 218 -24.89 11.15 -9.34
N GLY A 219 -24.17 12.27 -9.47
CA GLY A 219 -23.29 12.54 -10.62
C GLY A 219 -22.09 11.60 -10.65
N GLN A 220 -21.41 11.45 -9.51
CA GLN A 220 -20.32 10.47 -9.32
C GLN A 220 -20.81 9.04 -9.57
N ALA A 221 -21.94 8.66 -8.97
CA ALA A 221 -22.52 7.33 -9.12
C ALA A 221 -22.86 7.03 -10.59
N SER A 222 -23.49 7.98 -11.29
CA SER A 222 -23.88 7.84 -12.70
C SER A 222 -22.66 7.71 -13.62
N ALA A 223 -21.64 8.55 -13.44
CA ALA A 223 -20.42 8.47 -14.24
C ALA A 223 -19.71 7.13 -14.05
N LEU A 224 -19.58 6.69 -12.80
CA LEU A 224 -18.95 5.42 -12.46
C LEU A 224 -19.73 4.24 -13.05
N ALA A 225 -21.06 4.20 -12.89
CA ALA A 225 -21.93 3.16 -13.43
C ALA A 225 -21.89 3.10 -14.96
N THR A 226 -21.83 4.26 -15.63
CA THR A 226 -21.72 4.33 -17.09
C THR A 226 -20.42 3.72 -17.56
N VAL A 227 -19.28 4.11 -16.96
CA VAL A 227 -17.96 3.55 -17.34
C VAL A 227 -17.86 2.06 -17.01
N ALA A 228 -18.42 1.63 -15.88
CA ALA A 228 -18.49 0.22 -15.49
C ALA A 228 -19.28 -0.61 -16.54
N THR A 229 -20.41 -0.09 -17.00
CA THR A 229 -21.23 -0.73 -18.05
C THR A 229 -20.48 -0.81 -19.38
N GLU A 230 -19.83 0.27 -19.80
CA GLU A 230 -19.04 0.32 -21.04
C GLU A 230 -17.87 -0.69 -21.03
N LEU A 231 -17.31 -0.99 -19.86
CA LEU A 231 -16.19 -1.92 -19.70
C LEU A 231 -16.63 -3.35 -19.35
N GLY A 232 -17.91 -3.59 -19.07
CA GLY A 232 -18.37 -4.88 -18.53
C GLY A 232 -17.73 -5.23 -17.18
N ALA A 233 -17.46 -4.22 -16.36
CA ALA A 233 -16.72 -4.34 -15.11
C ALA A 233 -17.54 -3.87 -13.91
N THR A 234 -17.11 -4.18 -12.69
CA THR A 234 -17.72 -3.62 -11.48
C THR A 234 -17.23 -2.19 -11.21
N ALA A 235 -18.01 -1.43 -10.44
CA ALA A 235 -17.60 -0.10 -9.99
C ALA A 235 -16.26 -0.12 -9.21
N HIS A 236 -16.01 -1.19 -8.43
CA HIS A 236 -14.77 -1.36 -7.67
C HIS A 236 -13.58 -1.53 -8.62
N GLN A 237 -13.73 -2.38 -9.64
CA GLN A 237 -12.69 -2.58 -10.65
C GLN A 237 -12.39 -1.30 -11.43
N VAL A 238 -13.41 -0.51 -11.79
CA VAL A 238 -13.20 0.79 -12.45
C VAL A 238 -12.40 1.76 -11.57
N LEU A 239 -12.67 1.82 -10.26
CA LEU A 239 -11.93 2.68 -9.34
C LEU A 239 -10.46 2.27 -9.21
N LEU A 240 -10.18 0.96 -9.13
CA LEU A 240 -8.82 0.42 -9.09
C LEU A 240 -8.07 0.63 -10.42
N ALA A 241 -8.74 0.39 -11.54
CA ALA A 241 -8.19 0.64 -12.88
C ALA A 241 -7.90 2.13 -13.10
N TRP A 242 -8.73 3.02 -12.56
CA TRP A 242 -8.50 4.45 -12.59
C TRP A 242 -7.23 4.83 -11.82
N LEU A 243 -7.01 4.28 -10.62
CA LEU A 243 -5.78 4.48 -9.85
C LEU A 243 -4.54 3.99 -10.60
N LEU A 244 -4.60 2.79 -11.18
CA LEU A 244 -3.50 2.22 -11.98
C LEU A 244 -3.18 3.09 -13.21
N ALA A 245 -4.19 3.74 -13.78
CA ALA A 245 -4.03 4.66 -14.91
C ALA A 245 -3.65 6.09 -14.50
N ARG A 246 -3.79 6.47 -13.22
CA ARG A 246 -3.52 7.83 -12.73
C ARG A 246 -2.04 8.20 -12.87
N SER A 247 -1.14 7.30 -12.50
CA SER A 247 0.30 7.55 -12.51
C SER A 247 1.07 6.23 -12.46
N PRO A 248 2.23 6.09 -13.15
CA PRO A 248 3.00 4.86 -13.17
C PRO A 248 3.56 4.45 -11.80
N VAL A 249 3.65 5.39 -10.85
CA VAL A 249 4.12 5.11 -9.49
C VAL A 249 3.00 4.70 -8.53
N VAL A 250 1.73 4.67 -8.97
CA VAL A 250 0.61 4.29 -8.09
C VAL A 250 0.50 2.77 -7.99
N LEU A 251 0.50 2.26 -6.75
CA LEU A 251 0.37 0.84 -6.41
C LEU A 251 -0.79 0.60 -5.43
N PRO A 252 -2.05 0.43 -5.90
CA PRO A 252 -3.18 0.21 -5.00
C PRO A 252 -3.07 -1.10 -4.22
N ILE A 253 -3.51 -1.07 -2.96
CA ILE A 253 -3.51 -2.22 -2.04
C ILE A 253 -4.92 -2.48 -1.48
N PRO A 254 -5.92 -2.80 -2.33
CA PRO A 254 -7.26 -3.11 -1.83
C PRO A 254 -7.22 -4.29 -0.86
N GLY A 255 -7.96 -4.17 0.24
CA GLY A 255 -8.08 -5.22 1.25
C GLY A 255 -9.47 -5.84 1.27
N THR A 256 -9.54 -7.14 1.53
CA THR A 256 -10.79 -7.91 1.64
C THR A 256 -10.60 -9.15 2.50
N ALA A 257 -11.70 -9.67 3.06
CA ALA A 257 -11.75 -10.96 3.74
C ALA A 257 -12.43 -12.06 2.88
N SER A 258 -12.80 -11.75 1.63
CA SER A 258 -13.51 -12.64 0.72
C SER A 258 -12.66 -12.99 -0.49
N LEU A 259 -12.57 -14.29 -0.81
CA LEU A 259 -11.89 -14.80 -2.00
C LEU A 259 -12.50 -14.25 -3.29
N ALA A 260 -13.82 -14.17 -3.38
CA ALA A 260 -14.50 -13.63 -4.56
C ALA A 260 -14.17 -12.16 -4.79
N HIS A 261 -14.14 -11.35 -3.73
CA HIS A 261 -13.74 -9.95 -3.82
C HIS A 261 -12.24 -9.79 -4.13
N LEU A 262 -11.39 -10.72 -3.66
CA LEU A 262 -9.97 -10.71 -4.00
C LEU A 262 -9.79 -10.89 -5.51
N GLU A 263 -10.42 -11.93 -6.08
CA GLU A 263 -10.37 -12.21 -7.52
C GLU A 263 -10.97 -11.05 -8.34
N GLU A 264 -12.11 -10.49 -7.90
CA GLU A 264 -12.71 -9.31 -8.54
C GLU A 264 -11.73 -8.11 -8.54
N ASN A 265 -11.13 -7.80 -7.39
CA ASN A 265 -10.18 -6.69 -7.27
C ASN A 265 -8.97 -6.90 -8.20
N LEU A 266 -8.39 -8.09 -8.22
CA LEU A 266 -7.19 -8.38 -9.01
C LEU A 266 -7.43 -8.31 -10.52
N ALA A 267 -8.63 -8.71 -10.98
CA ALA A 267 -9.03 -8.56 -12.38
C ALA A 267 -9.09 -7.09 -12.85
N ALA A 268 -9.11 -6.11 -11.94
CA ALA A 268 -9.02 -4.69 -12.32
C ALA A 268 -7.69 -4.33 -13.02
N ALA A 269 -6.62 -5.11 -12.80
CA ALA A 269 -5.33 -4.89 -13.43
C ALA A 269 -5.36 -5.05 -14.96
N ASP A 270 -6.34 -5.77 -15.49
CA ASP A 270 -6.50 -6.02 -16.93
C ASP A 270 -7.38 -4.97 -17.62
N LEU A 271 -8.11 -4.15 -16.86
CA LEU A 271 -8.96 -3.11 -17.42
C LEU A 271 -8.11 -1.97 -18.01
N ARG A 272 -8.59 -1.43 -19.13
CA ARG A 272 -7.97 -0.29 -19.83
C ARG A 272 -9.01 0.79 -20.04
N LEU A 273 -8.91 1.86 -19.26
CA LEU A 273 -9.76 3.03 -19.41
C LEU A 273 -9.31 3.85 -20.63
N THR A 274 -10.23 4.17 -21.52
CA THR A 274 -9.99 5.15 -22.59
C THR A 274 -9.83 6.56 -22.03
N ASP A 275 -9.22 7.46 -22.79
CA ASP A 275 -9.02 8.86 -22.37
C ASP A 275 -10.35 9.55 -22.05
N SER A 276 -11.39 9.26 -22.85
CA SER A 276 -12.75 9.78 -22.64
C SER A 276 -13.35 9.29 -21.30
N GLN A 277 -13.19 8.00 -21.00
CA GLN A 277 -13.64 7.43 -19.73
C GLN A 277 -12.88 8.03 -18.54
N ARG A 278 -11.55 8.17 -18.64
CA ARG A 278 -10.74 8.80 -17.59
C ARG A 278 -11.13 10.25 -17.37
N GLN A 279 -11.33 11.03 -18.43
CA GLN A 279 -11.78 12.42 -18.33
C GLN A 279 -13.19 12.53 -17.71
N ARG A 280 -14.10 11.61 -18.04
CA ARG A 280 -15.44 11.56 -17.45
C ARG A 280 -15.37 11.32 -15.95
N LEU A 281 -14.57 10.33 -15.51
CA LEU A 281 -14.35 10.05 -14.10
C LEU A 281 -13.68 11.24 -13.39
N ASN A 282 -12.66 11.85 -14.00
CA ASN A 282 -11.95 13.00 -13.43
C ASN A 282 -12.85 14.21 -13.19
N ARG A 283 -13.84 14.45 -14.07
CA ARG A 283 -14.82 15.53 -13.88
C ARG A 283 -15.72 15.34 -12.65
N THR A 284 -15.74 14.15 -12.06
CA THR A 284 -16.51 13.85 -10.84
C THR A 284 -15.72 13.95 -9.55
N ALA A 285 -14.40 14.14 -9.65
CA ALA A 285 -13.55 14.39 -8.51
C ALA A 285 -13.88 15.76 -7.90
N VAL A 286 -13.78 15.87 -6.58
CA VAL A 286 -13.80 17.17 -5.90
C VAL A 286 -12.51 17.91 -6.29
N PRO A 287 -12.55 19.21 -6.60
CA PRO A 287 -11.32 19.99 -6.79
C PRO A 287 -10.45 19.88 -5.54
N ALA A 288 -9.14 19.64 -5.74
CA ALA A 288 -8.14 19.67 -4.68
C ALA A 288 -7.94 21.10 -4.15
#